data_AF-A0A8J8MBI1-F1
#
_entry.id   AF-A0A8J8MBI1-F1
#
_cell.length_a   1.000
_cell.length_b   1.000
_cell.length_c   1.000
_cell.angle_alpha   90.00
_cell.angle_beta   90.00
_cell.angle_gamma   90.00
#
_symmetry.space_group_name_H-M   'P 1'
#
loop_
_entity.id
_entity.type
_entity.pdbx_description
1 polymer ?
#
loop_
_entity_poly.entity_id
_entity_poly.type
_entity_poly.pdbx_seq_one_letter_code
_entity_poly.pdbx_strand_id
1 'polypeptide(L)'
;MVEKQSTGGKVFKVLNYTLLSALGFVTFYPFFYILILSLNDGYDALKGGLYFWPRVFTLDNYIKAFEDPLILNAFGVSIFRTVVGTFLCVFLTALAGYALSRKDLPGKGIITFFFFFTTIFTGGLIPFFILLRSLRLTSSIWIYILPYLYQFFNIIIMRTYFQTIPEELRESATIDGCGELKIFLKIYLPLSLPMIATITLFYGVGHWNDWFVGAFFVSDKKLKPAATILQKILSETNFEQATDTKNMNYNISRAKTTPEALRMAFLMIITLPIVCVYPFLQKYFVKGIMIGSIKG
;
A
#
# COMPACT_ATOMS: atom_id res chain seq x y z
N MET A 1 -22.98 -10.75 31.06
CA MET A 1 -22.83 -10.19 32.43
C MET A 1 -22.38 -8.75 32.30
N VAL A 2 -23.28 -7.79 32.52
CA VAL A 2 -22.92 -6.36 32.52
C VAL A 2 -22.45 -6.03 33.93
N GLU A 3 -21.13 -5.93 34.14
CA GLU A 3 -20.59 -5.51 35.44
C GLU A 3 -21.22 -4.18 35.87
N LYS A 4 -21.69 -4.11 37.12
CA LYS A 4 -22.06 -2.85 37.77
C LYS A 4 -20.81 -1.97 37.81
N GLN A 5 -20.71 -1.05 36.86
CA GLN A 5 -19.56 -0.15 36.77
C GLN A 5 -19.49 0.72 38.02
N SER A 6 -18.45 0.52 38.82
CA SER A 6 -18.01 1.45 39.87
C SER A 6 -17.98 2.89 39.31
N THR A 7 -18.27 3.89 40.13
CA THR A 7 -18.20 5.31 39.75
C THR A 7 -16.86 5.66 39.10
N GLY A 8 -15.76 5.07 39.60
CA GLY A 8 -14.43 5.19 38.98
C GLY A 8 -14.35 4.58 37.58
N GLY A 9 -15.03 3.47 37.33
CA GLY A 9 -15.12 2.84 36.01
C GLY A 9 -15.89 3.69 34.99
N LYS A 10 -16.95 4.39 35.44
CA LYS A 10 -17.70 5.33 34.57
C LYS A 10 -16.84 6.55 34.20
N VAL A 11 -16.16 7.16 35.18
CA VAL A 11 -15.26 8.29 34.95
C VAL A 11 -14.11 7.90 34.01
N PHE A 12 -13.47 6.75 34.25
CA PHE A 12 -12.41 6.25 33.39
C PHE A 12 -12.87 6.05 31.94
N LYS A 13 -14.06 5.47 31.72
CA LYS A 13 -14.61 5.32 30.36
C LYS A 13 -14.85 6.65 29.68
N VAL A 14 -15.47 7.61 30.38
CA VAL A 14 -15.73 8.95 29.80
C VAL A 14 -14.43 9.63 29.41
N LEU A 15 -13.43 9.63 30.29
CA LEU A 15 -12.10 10.20 30.00
C LEU A 15 -11.43 9.49 28.81
N ASN A 16 -11.45 8.16 28.79
CA ASN A 16 -10.83 7.39 27.72
C ASN A 16 -11.52 7.62 26.36
N TYR A 17 -12.85 7.60 26.31
CA TYR A 17 -13.58 7.91 25.07
C TYR A 17 -13.33 9.34 24.62
N THR A 18 -13.29 10.30 25.54
CA THR A 18 -13.00 11.71 25.21
C THR A 18 -11.60 11.85 24.60
N LEU A 19 -10.60 11.23 25.23
CA LEU A 19 -9.22 11.26 24.76
C LEU A 19 -9.08 10.59 23.38
N LEU A 20 -9.68 9.42 23.20
CA LEU A 20 -9.65 8.69 21.93
C LEU A 20 -10.37 9.44 20.81
N SER A 21 -11.52 10.07 21.11
CA SER A 21 -12.24 10.91 20.15
C SER A 21 -11.45 12.16 19.78
N ALA A 22 -10.80 12.82 20.75
CA ALA A 22 -9.95 13.98 20.48
C ALA A 22 -8.74 13.60 19.62
N LEU A 23 -8.09 12.47 19.93
CA LEU A 23 -6.98 11.94 19.13
C LEU A 23 -7.44 11.57 17.70
N GLY A 24 -8.61 10.94 17.58
CA GLY A 24 -9.23 10.64 16.30
C GLY A 24 -9.49 11.89 15.47
N PHE A 25 -9.98 12.96 16.11
CA PHE A 25 -10.21 14.24 15.44
C PHE A 25 -8.90 14.88 14.98
N VAL A 26 -7.88 14.97 15.84
CA VAL A 26 -6.57 15.58 15.51
C VAL A 26 -5.87 14.84 14.36
N THR A 27 -6.00 13.51 14.30
CA THR A 27 -5.40 12.69 13.24
C THR A 27 -6.18 12.74 11.92
N PHE A 28 -7.51 12.86 11.99
CA PHE A 28 -8.37 12.96 10.80
C PHE A 28 -8.42 14.37 10.20
N TYR A 29 -8.31 15.41 11.02
CA TYR A 29 -8.46 16.80 10.60
C TYR A 29 -7.54 17.21 9.44
N PRO A 30 -6.25 16.82 9.36
CA PRO A 30 -5.40 17.15 8.21
C PRO A 30 -5.94 16.61 6.88
N PHE A 31 -6.48 15.38 6.86
CA PHE A 31 -7.07 14.80 5.66
C PHE A 31 -8.35 15.55 5.25
N PHE A 32 -9.17 15.89 6.23
CA PHE A 32 -10.36 16.71 6.01
C PHE A 32 -10.00 18.10 5.48
N TYR A 33 -8.97 18.73 6.05
CA TYR A 33 -8.49 20.04 5.62
C TYR A 33 -7.98 20.04 4.18
N ILE A 34 -7.23 19.01 3.77
CA ILE A 34 -6.78 18.84 2.39
C ILE A 34 -7.97 18.68 1.44
N LEU A 35 -9.01 17.93 1.83
CA LEU A 35 -10.24 17.79 1.06
C LEU A 35 -10.98 19.13 0.90
N ILE A 36 -11.04 19.96 1.95
CA ILE A 36 -11.67 21.28 1.86
C ILE A 36 -10.88 22.19 0.92
N LEU A 37 -9.55 22.19 0.99
CA LEU A 37 -8.69 22.97 0.10
C LEU A 37 -8.80 22.51 -1.36
N SER A 38 -8.89 21.21 -1.63
CA SER A 38 -8.99 20.69 -3.00
C SER A 38 -10.35 21.03 -3.65
N LEU A 39 -11.40 21.18 -2.84
CA LEU A 39 -12.75 21.55 -3.28
C LEU A 39 -13.00 23.07 -3.29
N ASN A 40 -12.00 23.90 -2.95
CA ASN A 40 -12.14 25.35 -2.94
C ASN A 40 -11.50 25.99 -4.17
N ASP A 41 -12.03 27.15 -4.57
CA ASP A 41 -11.41 28.02 -5.57
C ASP A 41 -9.97 28.36 -5.17
N GLY A 42 -9.04 28.27 -6.12
CA GLY A 42 -7.62 28.40 -5.83
C GLY A 42 -7.22 29.81 -5.39
N TYR A 43 -7.80 30.84 -6.00
CA TYR A 43 -7.52 32.23 -5.66
C TYR A 43 -8.15 32.62 -4.33
N ASP A 44 -9.34 32.07 -4.04
CA ASP A 44 -9.95 32.24 -2.73
C ASP A 44 -9.16 31.51 -1.63
N ALA A 45 -8.60 30.32 -1.93
CA ALA A 45 -7.81 29.56 -0.96
C ALA A 45 -6.55 30.30 -0.50
N LEU A 46 -5.93 31.07 -1.40
CA LEU A 46 -4.76 31.91 -1.08
C LEU A 46 -5.05 33.00 -0.04
N LYS A 47 -6.32 33.40 0.14
CA LYS A 47 -6.70 34.40 1.14
C LYS A 47 -6.64 33.88 2.58
N GLY A 48 -6.40 32.57 2.78
CA GLY A 48 -6.36 31.93 4.10
C GLY A 48 -7.74 31.84 4.76
N GLY A 49 -7.84 31.33 5.99
CA GLY A 49 -9.10 31.27 6.74
C GLY A 49 -10.10 30.22 6.27
N LEU A 50 -9.65 29.18 5.56
CA LEU A 50 -10.41 27.95 5.33
C LEU A 50 -10.17 27.02 6.50
N TYR A 51 -11.24 26.43 7.05
CA TYR A 51 -11.13 25.48 8.17
C TYR A 51 -12.02 24.27 7.92
N PHE A 52 -13.34 24.44 8.03
CA PHE A 52 -14.30 23.33 8.00
C PHE A 52 -15.13 23.23 6.72
N TRP A 53 -15.21 24.30 5.92
CA TRP A 53 -16.05 24.35 4.71
C TRP A 53 -15.38 25.15 3.59
N PRO A 54 -15.50 24.74 2.32
CA PRO A 54 -15.02 25.56 1.20
C PRO A 54 -15.86 26.83 1.11
N ARG A 55 -15.22 28.00 1.06
CA ARG A 55 -15.92 29.27 0.88
C ARG A 55 -16.49 29.40 -0.53
N VAL A 56 -15.74 28.94 -1.52
CA VAL A 56 -16.16 28.92 -2.93
C VAL A 56 -15.92 27.52 -3.45
N PHE A 57 -16.97 26.70 -3.43
CA PHE A 57 -16.92 25.33 -3.90
C PHE A 57 -16.64 25.27 -5.41
N THR A 58 -15.67 24.48 -5.82
CA THR A 58 -15.39 24.15 -7.23
C THR A 58 -14.84 22.74 -7.38
N LEU A 59 -15.12 22.12 -8.54
CA LEU A 59 -14.53 20.86 -8.96
C LEU A 59 -13.45 21.04 -10.03
N ASP A 60 -13.16 22.29 -10.43
CA ASP A 60 -12.22 22.59 -11.51
C ASP A 60 -10.81 22.03 -11.25
N ASN A 61 -10.39 22.02 -9.97
CA ASN A 61 -9.10 21.44 -9.58
C ASN A 61 -9.02 19.94 -9.90
N TYR A 62 -10.12 19.20 -9.73
CA TYR A 62 -10.19 17.78 -10.06
C TYR A 62 -10.29 17.55 -11.56
N ILE A 63 -11.11 18.35 -12.27
CA ILE A 63 -11.23 18.26 -13.73
C ILE A 63 -9.86 18.43 -14.37
N LYS A 64 -9.14 19.50 -14.01
CA LYS A 64 -7.77 19.72 -14.52
C LYS A 64 -6.79 18.63 -14.12
N ALA A 65 -6.95 18.06 -12.93
CA ALA A 65 -6.11 16.96 -12.49
C ALA A 65 -6.29 15.70 -13.34
N PHE A 66 -7.52 15.42 -13.79
CA PHE A 66 -7.83 14.30 -14.67
C PHE A 66 -7.57 14.59 -16.16
N GLU A 67 -7.52 15.86 -16.56
CA GLU A 67 -7.12 16.25 -17.93
C GLU A 67 -5.62 16.06 -18.19
N ASP A 68 -4.78 16.04 -17.14
CA ASP A 68 -3.34 15.87 -17.29
C ASP A 68 -2.98 14.41 -17.63
N PRO A 69 -2.43 14.15 -18.84
CA PRO A 69 -2.04 12.80 -19.26
C PRO A 69 -0.96 12.17 -18.37
N LEU A 70 -0.11 12.99 -17.73
CA LEU A 70 0.92 12.51 -16.82
C LEU A 70 0.28 11.84 -15.60
N ILE A 71 -0.77 12.43 -15.05
CA ILE A 71 -1.46 11.89 -13.87
C ILE A 71 -2.26 10.64 -14.22
N LEU A 72 -3.01 10.65 -15.33
CA LEU A 72 -3.74 9.46 -15.77
C LEU A 72 -2.81 8.27 -15.98
N ASN A 73 -1.65 8.49 -16.62
CA ASN A 73 -0.66 7.44 -16.82
C ASN A 73 -0.07 6.96 -15.48
N ALA A 74 0.25 7.88 -14.57
CA ALA A 74 0.78 7.53 -13.26
C ALA A 74 -0.20 6.70 -12.41
N PHE A 75 -1.50 6.98 -12.51
CA PHE A 75 -2.55 6.14 -11.93
C PHE A 75 -2.59 4.76 -12.59
N GLY A 76 -2.51 4.70 -13.92
CA GLY A 76 -2.43 3.44 -14.66
C GLY A 76 -1.25 2.56 -14.19
N VAL A 77 -0.05 3.15 -14.06
CA VAL A 77 1.14 2.46 -13.55
C VAL A 77 0.96 2.00 -12.10
N SER A 78 0.39 2.85 -11.24
CA SER A 78 0.10 2.49 -9.84
C SER A 78 -0.88 1.32 -9.75
N ILE A 79 -1.99 1.37 -10.48
CA ILE A 79 -2.99 0.29 -10.48
C ILE A 79 -2.37 -1.00 -11.02
N PHE A 80 -1.66 -0.92 -12.15
CA PHE A 80 -0.99 -2.08 -12.74
C PHE A 80 -0.02 -2.73 -11.76
N ARG A 81 0.91 -1.95 -11.19
CA ARG A 81 1.92 -2.51 -10.27
C ARG A 81 1.29 -3.02 -8.98
N THR A 82 0.24 -2.37 -8.47
CA THR A 82 -0.45 -2.84 -7.27
C THR A 82 -1.18 -4.14 -7.53
N VAL A 83 -1.95 -4.25 -8.61
CA VAL A 83 -2.72 -5.48 -8.89
C VAL A 83 -1.80 -6.64 -9.28
N VAL A 84 -0.97 -6.44 -10.30
CA VAL A 84 -0.11 -7.50 -10.85
C VAL A 84 1.01 -7.84 -9.87
N GLY A 85 1.65 -6.82 -9.28
CA GLY A 85 2.71 -7.01 -8.30
C GLY A 85 2.22 -7.72 -7.06
N THR A 86 1.08 -7.30 -6.48
CA THR A 86 0.52 -7.98 -5.30
C THR A 86 0.17 -9.42 -5.60
N PHE A 87 -0.49 -9.69 -6.73
CA PHE A 87 -0.84 -11.06 -7.11
C PHE A 87 0.40 -11.96 -7.20
N LEU A 88 1.43 -11.51 -7.91
CA LEU A 88 2.68 -12.28 -8.05
C LEU A 88 3.42 -12.45 -6.72
N CYS A 89 3.49 -11.39 -5.91
CA CYS A 89 4.11 -11.43 -4.58
C CYS A 89 3.40 -12.45 -3.67
N VAL A 90 2.07 -12.40 -3.60
CA VAL A 90 1.25 -13.31 -2.79
C VAL A 90 1.40 -14.75 -3.28
N PHE A 91 1.34 -14.96 -4.60
CA PHE A 91 1.49 -16.28 -5.19
C PHE A 91 2.85 -16.91 -4.87
N LEU A 92 3.95 -16.18 -5.09
CA LEU A 92 5.29 -16.66 -4.78
C LEU A 92 5.52 -16.83 -3.28
N THR A 93 4.97 -15.95 -2.46
CA THR A 93 5.02 -16.06 -0.99
C THR A 93 4.28 -17.30 -0.49
N ALA A 94 3.12 -17.61 -1.07
CA ALA A 94 2.35 -18.81 -0.75
C ALA A 94 3.13 -20.08 -1.15
N LEU A 95 3.73 -20.10 -2.34
CA LEU A 95 4.56 -21.23 -2.77
C LEU A 95 5.79 -21.42 -1.87
N ALA A 96 6.54 -20.35 -1.61
CA ALA A 96 7.73 -20.39 -0.76
C ALA A 96 7.37 -20.76 0.69
N GLY A 97 6.29 -20.19 1.21
CA GLY A 97 5.76 -20.50 2.54
C GLY A 97 5.36 -21.98 2.67
N TYR A 98 4.72 -22.55 1.64
CA TYR A 98 4.33 -23.96 1.61
C TYR A 98 5.54 -24.88 1.54
N ALA A 99 6.48 -24.60 0.63
CA ALA A 99 7.72 -25.39 0.53
C ALA A 99 8.51 -25.37 1.85
N LEU A 100 8.61 -24.20 2.50
CA LEU A 100 9.33 -24.06 3.77
C LEU A 100 8.53 -24.51 5.00
N SER A 101 7.22 -24.73 4.93
CA SER A 101 6.46 -25.26 6.06
C SER A 101 6.75 -26.74 6.26
N ARG A 102 6.94 -27.48 5.15
CA ARG A 102 7.29 -28.90 5.09
C ARG A 102 8.49 -29.27 5.96
N LYS A 103 8.39 -30.39 6.64
CA LYS A 103 9.46 -30.95 7.51
C LYS A 103 10.48 -31.76 6.71
N ASP A 104 10.05 -32.33 5.60
CA ASP A 104 10.81 -33.23 4.72
C ASP A 104 11.59 -32.51 3.61
N LEU A 105 11.55 -31.18 3.56
CA LEU A 105 12.36 -30.40 2.60
C LEU A 105 13.86 -30.49 2.97
N PRO A 106 14.69 -31.13 2.13
CA PRO A 106 16.13 -31.20 2.39
C PRO A 106 16.75 -29.79 2.35
N GLY A 107 17.64 -29.48 3.29
CA GLY A 107 18.34 -28.19 3.33
C GLY A 107 17.48 -26.99 3.75
N LYS A 108 16.26 -27.20 4.27
CA LYS A 108 15.36 -26.13 4.75
C LYS A 108 16.02 -25.09 5.65
N GLY A 109 16.89 -25.53 6.57
CA GLY A 109 17.62 -24.64 7.48
C GLY A 109 18.55 -23.68 6.73
N ILE A 110 19.30 -24.20 5.76
CA ILE A 110 20.21 -23.44 4.91
C ILE A 110 19.43 -22.45 4.04
N ILE A 111 18.34 -22.90 3.40
CA ILE A 111 17.49 -22.03 2.57
C ILE A 111 16.90 -20.88 3.41
N THR A 112 16.37 -21.21 4.59
CA THR A 112 15.81 -20.20 5.52
C THR A 112 16.90 -19.22 5.97
N PHE A 113 18.11 -19.71 6.26
CA PHE A 113 19.24 -18.86 6.63
C PHE A 113 19.64 -17.90 5.50
N PHE A 114 19.73 -18.36 4.25
CA PHE A 114 20.03 -17.48 3.11
C PHE A 114 18.97 -16.38 2.92
N PHE A 115 17.70 -16.72 3.07
CA PHE A 115 16.61 -15.74 3.01
C PHE A 115 16.72 -14.70 4.15
N PHE A 116 16.96 -15.16 5.37
CA PHE A 116 17.16 -14.29 6.51
C PHE A 116 18.38 -13.37 6.34
N PHE A 117 19.51 -13.94 5.91
CA PHE A 117 20.77 -13.24 5.74
C PHE A 117 20.65 -12.08 4.75
N THR A 118 20.01 -12.29 3.59
CA THR A 118 19.82 -11.24 2.57
C THR A 118 18.87 -10.13 2.99
N THR A 119 18.04 -10.37 4.02
CA THR A 119 17.18 -9.33 4.60
C THR A 119 17.95 -8.39 5.53
N ILE A 120 18.96 -8.92 6.23
CA ILE A 120 19.82 -8.14 7.14
C ILE A 120 20.96 -7.46 6.37
N PHE A 121 21.58 -8.20 5.46
CA PHE A 121 22.73 -7.74 4.68
C PHE A 121 22.30 -7.41 3.27
N THR A 122 22.41 -6.13 2.92
CA THR A 122 22.08 -5.63 1.56
C THR A 122 23.33 -5.09 0.89
N GLY A 123 23.40 -5.20 -0.44
CA GLY A 123 24.49 -4.60 -1.23
C GLY A 123 24.47 -3.06 -1.28
N GLY A 124 23.51 -2.40 -0.63
CA GLY A 124 23.33 -0.95 -0.67
C GLY A 124 22.68 -0.44 -1.96
N LEU A 125 22.33 0.85 -1.96
CA LEU A 125 21.54 1.48 -3.03
C LEU A 125 22.31 1.54 -4.36
N ILE A 126 23.58 1.95 -4.35
CA ILE A 126 24.35 2.16 -5.58
C ILE A 126 24.61 0.83 -6.31
N PRO A 127 25.11 -0.24 -5.66
CA PRO A 127 25.30 -1.52 -6.34
C PRO A 127 23.98 -2.12 -6.82
N PHE A 128 22.91 -1.95 -6.06
CA PHE A 128 21.57 -2.38 -6.47
C PHE A 128 21.08 -1.63 -7.72
N PHE A 129 21.30 -0.32 -7.82
CA PHE A 129 20.98 0.44 -9.04
C PHE A 129 21.79 -0.04 -10.24
N ILE A 130 23.10 -0.29 -10.08
CA ILE A 130 23.96 -0.81 -11.16
C ILE A 130 23.43 -2.16 -11.65
N LEU A 131 22.99 -3.04 -10.74
CA LEU A 131 22.36 -4.31 -11.08
C LEU A 131 21.05 -4.12 -11.85
N LEU A 132 20.14 -3.26 -11.39
CA LEU A 132 18.89 -3.01 -12.11
C LEU A 132 19.12 -2.43 -13.51
N ARG A 133 20.15 -1.58 -13.65
CA ARG A 133 20.55 -1.01 -14.94
C ARG A 133 21.15 -2.08 -15.87
N SER A 134 22.01 -2.97 -15.36
CA SER A 134 22.60 -4.05 -16.17
C SER A 134 21.55 -5.05 -16.65
N LEU A 135 20.51 -5.30 -15.83
CA LEU A 135 19.33 -6.09 -16.18
C LEU A 135 18.33 -5.34 -17.09
N ARG A 136 18.62 -4.09 -17.46
CA ARG A 136 17.76 -3.20 -18.27
C ARG A 136 16.37 -2.97 -17.65
N LEU A 137 16.23 -3.11 -16.33
CA LEU A 137 14.97 -2.91 -15.63
C LEU A 137 14.63 -1.43 -15.44
N THR A 138 15.62 -0.52 -15.40
CA THR A 138 15.42 0.93 -15.19
C THR A 138 14.51 1.62 -16.21
N SER A 139 14.32 1.00 -17.37
CA SER A 139 13.47 1.50 -18.46
C SER A 139 12.21 0.66 -18.66
N SER A 140 11.83 -0.16 -17.67
CA SER A 140 10.75 -1.14 -17.78
C SER A 140 9.84 -1.10 -16.56
N ILE A 141 8.53 -1.29 -16.76
CA ILE A 141 7.55 -1.32 -15.66
C ILE A 141 7.81 -2.46 -14.66
N TRP A 142 8.53 -3.50 -15.08
CA TRP A 142 8.88 -4.65 -14.25
C TRP A 142 9.85 -4.30 -13.10
N ILE A 143 10.51 -3.15 -13.13
CA ILE A 143 11.34 -2.66 -12.02
C ILE A 143 10.57 -2.54 -10.70
N TYR A 144 9.27 -2.28 -10.77
CA TYR A 144 8.42 -2.15 -9.58
C TYR A 144 7.98 -3.49 -9.00
N ILE A 145 8.05 -4.56 -9.78
CA ILE A 145 7.50 -5.86 -9.42
C ILE A 145 8.63 -6.81 -9.05
N LEU A 146 9.55 -7.07 -9.99
CA LEU A 146 10.54 -8.14 -9.85
C LEU A 146 11.39 -8.03 -8.58
N PRO A 147 11.95 -6.86 -8.23
CA PRO A 147 12.78 -6.76 -7.02
C PRO A 147 11.95 -6.82 -5.73
N TYR A 148 10.65 -6.59 -5.80
CA TYR A 148 9.73 -6.60 -4.66
C TYR A 148 9.01 -7.94 -4.45
N LEU A 149 9.16 -8.90 -5.38
CA LEU A 149 8.58 -10.25 -5.27
C LEU A 149 9.02 -11.00 -4.01
N TYR A 150 10.19 -10.65 -3.48
CA TYR A 150 10.77 -11.26 -2.31
C TYR A 150 10.56 -10.38 -1.08
N GLN A 151 9.80 -10.88 -0.10
CA GLN A 151 9.73 -10.29 1.23
C GLN A 151 9.77 -11.37 2.30
N PHE A 152 10.93 -11.53 2.93
CA PHE A 152 11.19 -12.60 3.90
C PHE A 152 10.14 -12.69 5.01
N PHE A 153 9.77 -11.55 5.59
CA PHE A 153 8.80 -11.51 6.68
C PHE A 153 7.44 -12.11 6.30
N ASN A 154 6.95 -11.81 5.09
CA ASN A 154 5.68 -12.35 4.60
C ASN A 154 5.79 -13.86 4.33
N ILE A 155 6.95 -14.34 3.84
CA ILE A 155 7.22 -15.78 3.65
C ILE A 155 7.20 -16.50 5.00
N ILE A 156 7.81 -15.93 6.04
CA ILE A 156 7.81 -16.52 7.38
C ILE A 156 6.41 -16.55 7.99
N ILE A 157 5.64 -15.47 7.88
CA ILE A 157 4.24 -15.44 8.33
C ILE A 157 3.41 -16.52 7.64
N MET A 158 3.56 -16.65 6.31
CA MET A 158 2.81 -17.64 5.54
C MET A 158 3.23 -19.08 5.90
N ARG A 159 4.54 -19.30 6.07
CA ARG A 159 5.09 -20.56 6.57
C ARG A 159 4.54 -20.93 7.93
N THR A 160 4.57 -20.03 8.91
CA THR A 160 4.12 -20.33 10.28
C THR A 160 2.63 -20.62 10.31
N TYR A 161 1.83 -19.93 9.50
CA TYR A 161 0.42 -20.25 9.34
C TYR A 161 0.21 -21.64 8.71
N PHE A 162 0.93 -22.00 7.65
CA PHE A 162 0.80 -23.34 7.08
C PHE A 162 1.21 -24.46 8.04
N GLN A 163 2.07 -24.17 9.02
CA GLN A 163 2.46 -25.13 10.06
C GLN A 163 1.37 -25.34 11.13
N THR A 164 0.35 -24.48 11.20
CA THR A 164 -0.81 -24.71 12.10
C THR A 164 -1.86 -25.62 11.47
N ILE A 165 -1.79 -25.85 10.15
CA ILE A 165 -2.68 -26.78 9.46
C ILE A 165 -2.27 -28.21 9.86
N PRO A 166 -3.22 -29.05 10.32
CA PRO A 166 -2.93 -30.41 10.75
C PRO A 166 -2.32 -31.24 9.61
N GLU A 167 -1.22 -31.94 9.90
CA GLU A 167 -0.46 -32.73 8.91
C GLU A 167 -1.28 -33.92 8.40
N GLU A 168 -2.25 -34.41 9.19
CA GLU A 168 -3.10 -35.56 8.84
C GLU A 168 -3.91 -35.28 7.56
N LEU A 169 -4.26 -34.01 7.29
CA LEU A 169 -4.94 -33.62 6.06
C LEU A 169 -4.08 -33.86 4.82
N ARG A 170 -2.77 -33.62 4.93
CA ARG A 170 -1.81 -33.87 3.86
C ARG A 170 -1.56 -35.37 3.69
N GLU A 171 -1.37 -36.09 4.79
CA GLU A 171 -1.15 -37.55 4.77
C GLU A 171 -2.34 -38.27 4.13
N SER A 172 -3.57 -37.91 4.53
CA SER A 172 -4.80 -38.46 3.96
C SER A 172 -4.88 -38.20 2.45
N ALA A 173 -4.64 -36.95 2.02
CA ALA A 173 -4.66 -36.61 0.59
C ALA A 173 -3.56 -37.32 -0.22
N THR A 174 -2.41 -37.59 0.41
CA THR A 174 -1.31 -38.34 -0.20
C THR A 174 -1.66 -39.82 -0.37
N ILE A 175 -2.35 -40.41 0.62
CA ILE A 175 -2.90 -41.77 0.53
C ILE A 175 -3.95 -41.87 -0.59
N ASP A 176 -4.77 -40.82 -0.78
CA ASP A 176 -5.71 -40.67 -1.89
C ASP A 176 -5.02 -40.40 -3.27
N GLY A 177 -3.69 -40.45 -3.33
CA GLY A 177 -2.92 -40.27 -4.57
C GLY A 177 -2.87 -38.82 -5.08
N CYS A 178 -3.17 -37.82 -4.25
CA CYS A 178 -3.04 -36.43 -4.65
C CYS A 178 -1.57 -35.99 -4.69
N GLY A 179 -1.13 -35.43 -5.82
CA GLY A 179 0.17 -34.79 -5.93
C GLY A 179 0.25 -33.46 -5.15
N GLU A 180 1.47 -33.02 -4.84
CA GLU A 180 1.77 -31.85 -3.99
C GLU A 180 1.09 -30.56 -4.45
N LEU A 181 1.08 -30.27 -5.76
CA LEU A 181 0.42 -29.07 -6.28
C LEU A 181 -1.10 -29.10 -6.02
N LYS A 182 -1.71 -30.29 -6.12
CA LYS A 182 -3.15 -30.48 -5.88
C LYS A 182 -3.45 -30.33 -4.39
N ILE A 183 -2.61 -30.86 -3.51
CA ILE A 183 -2.69 -30.68 -2.06
C ILE A 183 -2.59 -29.18 -1.71
N PHE A 184 -1.60 -28.48 -2.25
CA PHE A 184 -1.43 -27.05 -2.04
C PHE A 184 -2.67 -26.25 -2.45
N LEU A 185 -3.16 -26.44 -3.69
CA LEU A 185 -4.29 -25.68 -4.23
C LEU A 185 -5.63 -26.01 -3.58
N LYS A 186 -5.87 -27.27 -3.21
CA LYS A 186 -7.17 -27.73 -2.70
C LYS A 186 -7.29 -27.76 -1.17
N ILE A 187 -6.17 -27.78 -0.43
CA ILE A 187 -6.17 -27.89 1.03
C ILE A 187 -5.53 -26.66 1.64
N TYR A 188 -4.25 -26.42 1.39
CA TYR A 188 -3.51 -25.36 2.07
C TYR A 188 -4.01 -23.96 1.68
N LEU A 189 -4.18 -23.70 0.38
CA LEU A 189 -4.61 -22.39 -0.10
C LEU A 189 -5.99 -21.94 0.44
N PRO A 190 -7.07 -22.76 0.38
CA PRO A 190 -8.37 -22.36 0.92
C PRO A 190 -8.39 -22.24 2.45
N LEU A 191 -7.66 -23.08 3.17
CA LEU A 191 -7.56 -23.00 4.64
C LEU A 191 -6.74 -21.77 5.10
N SER A 192 -5.93 -21.20 4.22
CA SER A 192 -5.11 -20.01 4.48
C SER A 192 -5.69 -18.71 3.95
N LEU A 193 -6.95 -18.67 3.50
CA LEU A 193 -7.60 -17.43 3.05
C LEU A 193 -7.47 -16.23 4.01
N PRO A 194 -7.61 -16.37 5.35
CA PRO A 194 -7.40 -15.25 6.27
C PRO A 194 -5.98 -14.70 6.23
N MET A 195 -4.99 -15.59 6.11
CA MET A 195 -3.59 -15.20 6.04
C MET A 195 -3.26 -14.59 4.67
N ILE A 196 -3.75 -15.18 3.59
CA ILE A 196 -3.61 -14.67 2.21
C ILE A 196 -4.15 -13.25 2.12
N ALA A 197 -5.32 -12.97 2.72
CA ALA A 197 -5.89 -11.62 2.76
C ALA A 197 -4.96 -10.62 3.48
N THR A 198 -4.33 -11.06 4.59
CA THR A 198 -3.40 -10.23 5.35
C THR A 198 -2.14 -9.89 4.55
N ILE A 199 -1.50 -10.89 3.92
CA ILE A 199 -0.30 -10.64 3.09
C ILE A 199 -0.63 -9.88 1.79
N THR A 200 -1.80 -10.13 1.20
CA THR A 200 -2.30 -9.38 0.02
C THR A 200 -2.39 -7.91 0.35
N LEU A 201 -2.86 -7.59 1.55
CA LEU A 201 -2.89 -6.21 2.00
C LEU A 201 -1.50 -5.62 2.19
N PHE A 202 -0.58 -6.31 2.88
CA PHE A 202 0.77 -5.78 3.10
C PHE A 202 1.47 -5.48 1.78
N TYR A 203 1.37 -6.38 0.81
CA TYR A 203 1.90 -6.17 -0.54
C TYR A 203 1.16 -5.07 -1.30
N GLY A 204 -0.18 -5.03 -1.23
CA GLY A 204 -1.00 -4.04 -1.92
C GLY A 204 -0.74 -2.62 -1.42
N VAL A 205 -0.69 -2.44 -0.10
CA VAL A 205 -0.34 -1.16 0.53
C VAL A 205 1.10 -0.78 0.23
N GLY A 206 2.05 -1.73 0.28
CA GLY A 206 3.44 -1.50 -0.09
C GLY A 206 3.58 -1.01 -1.54
N HIS A 207 2.99 -1.73 -2.49
CA HIS A 207 2.94 -1.34 -3.89
C HIS A 207 2.13 -0.07 -4.14
N TRP A 208 1.16 0.31 -3.33
CA TRP A 208 0.47 1.58 -3.56
C TRP A 208 1.32 2.77 -3.10
N ASN A 209 2.01 2.63 -1.97
CA ASN A 209 2.72 3.73 -1.30
C ASN A 209 4.19 3.90 -1.70
N ASP A 210 4.79 2.93 -2.40
CA ASP A 210 6.19 3.05 -2.82
C ASP A 210 6.41 4.22 -3.79
N TRP A 211 6.95 5.32 -3.29
CA TRP A 211 7.37 6.44 -4.12
C TRP A 211 8.85 6.35 -4.52
N PHE A 212 9.62 5.51 -3.83
CA PHE A 212 11.08 5.53 -3.82
C PHE A 212 11.67 4.95 -5.11
N VAL A 213 11.20 3.77 -5.55
CA VAL A 213 11.74 3.10 -6.74
C VAL A 213 11.65 3.99 -7.97
N GLY A 214 10.49 4.63 -8.17
CA GLY A 214 10.26 5.52 -9.31
C GLY A 214 11.03 6.84 -9.21
N ALA A 215 11.39 7.28 -8.01
CA ALA A 215 12.15 8.51 -7.79
C ALA A 215 13.64 8.31 -8.10
N PHE A 216 14.21 7.20 -7.66
CA PHE A 216 15.67 6.98 -7.69
C PHE A 216 16.15 6.10 -8.84
N PHE A 217 15.32 5.18 -9.34
CA PHE A 217 15.76 4.17 -10.31
C PHE A 217 15.13 4.30 -11.70
N VAL A 218 14.13 5.18 -11.87
CA VAL A 218 13.38 5.36 -13.12
C VAL A 218 13.46 6.80 -13.61
N SER A 219 14.01 6.99 -14.79
CA SER A 219 14.15 8.31 -15.43
C SER A 219 12.94 8.69 -16.28
N ASP A 220 12.28 7.72 -16.92
CA ASP A 220 11.13 7.98 -17.80
C ASP A 220 9.92 8.44 -16.98
N LYS A 221 9.44 9.66 -17.25
CA LYS A 221 8.24 10.25 -16.63
C LYS A 221 7.01 9.37 -16.82
N LYS A 222 6.89 8.68 -17.96
CA LYS A 222 5.72 7.84 -18.29
C LYS A 222 5.62 6.57 -17.47
N LEU A 223 6.73 6.14 -16.86
CA LEU A 223 6.77 4.95 -16.02
C LEU A 223 6.64 5.28 -14.54
N LYS A 224 6.46 6.55 -14.16
CA LYS A 224 6.40 6.94 -12.75
C LYS A 224 5.01 6.68 -12.16
N PRO A 225 4.91 5.94 -11.04
CA PRO A 225 3.64 5.72 -10.36
C PRO A 225 3.19 7.01 -9.67
N ALA A 226 1.89 7.07 -9.37
CA ALA A 226 1.26 8.23 -8.73
C ALA A 226 1.96 8.64 -7.43
N ALA A 227 2.38 7.69 -6.58
CA ALA A 227 3.10 7.98 -5.34
C ALA A 227 4.44 8.71 -5.57
N THR A 228 5.19 8.35 -6.62
CA THR A 228 6.44 9.05 -7.00
C THR A 228 6.15 10.46 -7.49
N ILE A 229 5.14 10.63 -8.32
CA ILE A 229 4.76 11.96 -8.83
C ILE A 229 4.30 12.86 -7.68
N LEU A 230 3.51 12.30 -6.76
CA LEU A 230 3.10 12.99 -5.54
C LEU A 230 4.30 13.44 -4.72
N GLN A 231 5.24 12.54 -4.43
CA GLN A 231 6.43 12.89 -3.65
C GLN A 231 7.23 14.02 -4.32
N LYS A 232 7.34 14.00 -5.66
CA LYS A 232 7.98 15.07 -6.42
C LYS A 232 7.25 16.41 -6.23
N ILE A 233 5.92 16.41 -6.40
CA ILE A 233 5.06 17.59 -6.19
C ILE A 233 5.16 18.16 -4.77
N LEU A 234 5.26 17.30 -3.76
CA LEU A 234 5.38 17.72 -2.37
C LEU A 234 6.76 18.28 -2.04
N SER A 235 7.81 17.77 -2.68
CA SER A 235 9.21 18.16 -2.42
C SER A 235 9.65 19.39 -3.21
N GLU A 236 9.01 19.66 -4.35
CA GLU A 236 9.29 20.84 -5.16
C GLU A 236 8.47 22.05 -4.67
N THR A 237 9.15 23.16 -4.39
CA THR A 237 8.52 24.43 -3.98
C THR A 237 7.75 25.10 -5.13
N ASN A 238 8.01 24.72 -6.39
CA ASN A 238 7.34 25.23 -7.58
C ASN A 238 6.69 24.09 -8.37
N PHE A 239 5.40 23.84 -8.13
CA PHE A 239 4.58 22.83 -8.82
C PHE A 239 4.65 22.91 -10.36
N GLU A 240 4.91 24.10 -10.92
CA GLU A 240 5.09 24.35 -12.36
C GLU A 240 6.27 23.62 -13.02
N GLN A 241 7.22 23.09 -12.24
CA GLN A 241 8.33 22.27 -12.74
C GLN A 241 8.02 20.76 -12.70
N ALA A 242 7.03 20.35 -11.90
CA ALA A 242 6.65 18.96 -11.73
C ALA A 242 5.83 18.45 -12.93
N THR A 243 4.91 19.29 -13.39
CA THR A 243 4.06 19.12 -14.58
C THR A 243 4.56 20.07 -15.67
N ASP A 244 4.60 19.64 -16.94
CA ASP A 244 4.98 20.48 -18.10
C ASP A 244 3.87 21.50 -18.44
N THR A 245 3.32 22.15 -17.42
CA THR A 245 2.18 23.08 -17.48
C THR A 245 2.56 24.43 -18.12
N LYS A 246 3.82 24.60 -18.55
CA LYS A 246 4.28 25.79 -19.28
C LYS A 246 3.53 26.03 -20.60
N ASN A 247 2.89 25.01 -21.17
CA ASN A 247 2.11 25.12 -22.41
C ASN A 247 0.60 25.27 -22.20
N MET A 248 0.10 25.34 -20.95
CA MET A 248 -1.34 25.51 -20.67
C MET A 248 -1.79 26.99 -20.68
N ASN A 249 -1.15 27.82 -21.51
CA ASN A 249 -1.46 29.24 -21.69
C ASN A 249 -2.74 29.53 -22.49
N TYR A 250 -3.57 28.53 -22.83
CA TYR A 250 -4.74 28.76 -23.67
C TYR A 250 -6.08 28.98 -22.94
N ASN A 251 -6.16 28.90 -21.60
CA ASN A 251 -7.42 29.17 -20.87
C ASN A 251 -7.24 29.71 -19.41
N ILE A 252 -6.07 30.28 -19.08
CA ILE A 252 -5.78 30.77 -17.70
C ILE A 252 -6.73 31.92 -17.29
N SER A 253 -7.33 32.63 -18.24
CA SER A 253 -8.25 33.73 -17.94
C SER A 253 -9.65 33.30 -17.48
N ARG A 254 -10.02 32.01 -17.54
CA ARG A 254 -11.32 31.51 -17.04
C ARG A 254 -11.25 30.49 -15.92
N ALA A 255 -10.13 29.78 -15.78
CA ALA A 255 -10.04 28.70 -14.81
C ALA A 255 -9.26 29.15 -13.56
N LYS A 256 -10.00 29.37 -12.46
CA LYS A 256 -9.54 29.92 -11.17
C LYS A 256 -8.74 28.91 -10.31
N THR A 257 -7.81 28.19 -10.90
CA THR A 257 -7.06 27.12 -10.22
C THR A 257 -5.64 27.59 -9.89
N THR A 258 -5.21 27.44 -8.65
CA THR A 258 -3.83 27.73 -8.23
C THR A 258 -3.01 26.44 -8.15
N PRO A 259 -1.66 26.53 -8.25
CA PRO A 259 -0.81 25.34 -8.14
C PRO A 259 -0.99 24.59 -6.81
N GLU A 260 -1.26 25.32 -5.73
CA GLU A 260 -1.53 24.73 -4.41
C GLU A 260 -2.86 23.95 -4.38
N ALA A 261 -3.94 24.51 -4.93
CA ALA A 261 -5.24 23.84 -4.99
C ALA A 261 -5.19 22.58 -5.88
N LEU A 262 -4.45 22.64 -6.99
CA LEU A 262 -4.17 21.47 -7.84
C LEU A 262 -3.37 20.40 -7.09
N ARG A 263 -2.29 20.78 -6.39
CA ARG A 263 -1.50 19.89 -5.54
C ARG A 263 -2.38 19.19 -4.48
N MET A 264 -3.29 19.90 -3.83
CA MET A 264 -4.24 19.31 -2.86
C MET A 264 -5.23 18.35 -3.53
N ALA A 265 -5.72 18.68 -4.73
CA ALA A 265 -6.56 17.76 -5.50
C ALA A 265 -5.80 16.47 -5.85
N PHE A 266 -4.54 16.55 -6.29
CA PHE A 266 -3.72 15.36 -6.56
C PHE A 266 -3.49 14.49 -5.32
N LEU A 267 -3.17 15.12 -4.19
CA LEU A 267 -3.08 14.44 -2.89
C LEU A 267 -4.36 13.65 -2.60
N MET A 268 -5.53 14.26 -2.80
CA MET A 268 -6.82 13.60 -2.57
C MET A 268 -7.05 12.44 -3.53
N ILE A 269 -6.78 12.59 -4.84
CA ILE A 269 -7.01 11.51 -5.81
C ILE A 269 -6.14 10.29 -5.49
N ILE A 270 -4.91 10.49 -5.00
CA ILE A 270 -3.98 9.38 -4.67
C ILE A 270 -4.31 8.72 -3.33
N THR A 271 -4.77 9.49 -2.34
CA THR A 271 -5.08 8.99 -1.00
C THR A 271 -6.47 8.34 -0.90
N LEU A 272 -7.45 8.85 -1.64
CA LEU A 272 -8.84 8.39 -1.58
C LEU A 272 -9.02 6.88 -1.84
N PRO A 273 -8.37 6.26 -2.84
CA PRO A 273 -8.48 4.81 -3.06
C PRO A 273 -8.04 3.99 -1.83
N ILE A 274 -6.96 4.37 -1.16
CA ILE A 274 -6.48 3.66 0.03
C ILE A 274 -7.52 3.75 1.15
N VAL A 275 -8.04 4.95 1.39
CA VAL A 275 -9.03 5.21 2.43
C VAL A 275 -10.32 4.42 2.17
N CYS A 276 -10.75 4.33 0.91
CA CYS A 276 -11.94 3.55 0.53
C CYS A 276 -11.75 2.04 0.69
N VAL A 277 -10.56 1.50 0.43
CA VAL A 277 -10.30 0.06 0.55
C VAL A 277 -10.07 -0.35 2.01
N TYR A 278 -9.58 0.55 2.87
CA TYR A 278 -9.22 0.25 4.26
C TYR A 278 -10.34 -0.40 5.11
N PRO A 279 -11.62 0.04 5.11
CA PRO A 279 -12.69 -0.60 5.86
C PRO A 279 -12.94 -2.06 5.47
N PHE A 280 -12.84 -2.37 4.17
CA PHE A 280 -12.99 -3.74 3.67
C PHE A 280 -11.87 -4.64 4.16
N LEU A 281 -10.67 -4.08 4.25
CA LEU A 281 -9.47 -4.76 4.68
C LEU A 281 -9.43 -5.01 6.20
N GLN A 282 -9.95 -4.08 7.01
CA GLN A 282 -9.97 -4.17 8.47
C GLN A 282 -10.64 -5.45 8.97
N LYS A 283 -11.71 -5.92 8.31
CA LYS A 283 -12.41 -7.17 8.68
C LYS A 283 -11.51 -8.41 8.64
N TYR A 284 -10.53 -8.44 7.72
CA TYR A 284 -9.61 -9.56 7.57
C TYR A 284 -8.45 -9.47 8.57
N PHE A 285 -7.96 -8.26 8.84
CA PHE A 285 -6.91 -7.99 9.84
C PHE A 285 -7.24 -8.51 11.23
N VAL A 286 -8.45 -8.20 11.73
CA VAL A 286 -8.89 -8.59 13.07
C VAL A 286 -8.94 -10.11 13.21
N LYS A 287 -9.14 -10.85 12.12
CA LYS A 287 -9.15 -12.32 12.13
C LYS A 287 -7.74 -12.91 11.98
N GLY A 288 -6.92 -12.36 11.09
CA GLY A 288 -5.60 -12.90 10.76
C GLY A 288 -4.56 -12.74 11.88
N ILE A 289 -4.49 -11.55 12.49
CA ILE A 289 -3.47 -11.26 13.54
C ILE A 289 -3.84 -11.94 14.85
N MET A 290 -5.13 -11.95 15.22
CA MET A 290 -5.58 -12.54 16.48
C MET A 290 -5.26 -14.04 16.57
N ILE A 291 -5.30 -14.78 15.46
CA ILE A 291 -4.94 -16.20 15.44
C ILE A 291 -3.43 -16.42 15.72
N GLY A 292 -2.57 -15.51 15.28
CA GLY A 292 -1.13 -15.55 15.58
C GLY A 292 -0.76 -15.14 17.02
N SER A 293 -1.62 -14.37 17.69
CA SER A 293 -1.44 -13.90 19.06
C SER A 293 -1.99 -14.85 20.13
N ILE A 294 -2.85 -15.81 19.77
CA ILE A 294 -3.32 -16.84 20.69
C ILE A 294 -2.32 -18.01 20.69
N LYS A 295 -1.14 -17.75 21.26
CA LYS A 295 -0.37 -18.77 21.96
C LYS A 295 -0.51 -18.46 23.44
N GLY A 296 -1.49 -19.10 24.07
CA GLY A 296 -1.84 -19.03 25.48
C GLY A 296 -2.92 -20.04 25.75
#